data_AF-A0A3B3ZRR6-F1
#
_entry.id   AF-A0A3B3ZRR6-F1
#
_cell.length_a   1.000
_cell.length_b   1.000
_cell.length_c   1.000
_cell.angle_alpha   90.00
_cell.angle_beta   90.00
_cell.angle_gamma   90.00
#
_symmetry.space_group_name_H-M   'P 1'
#
loop_
_entity.id
_entity.type
_entity.pdbx_description
1 polymer ?
#
loop_
_entity_poly.entity_id
_entity_poly.type
_entity_poly.pdbx_seq_one_letter_code
_entity_poly.pdbx_strand_id
1 'polypeptide(L)'
;METLDDMSELENGMVTIIRAFHKYSGHKCKLKKAELKELINNEMNHFIQKIHENETLDQLFTDLDQNGDLEIDFPEFITLIAMVTSACHELFVPFCYIDIAPGHRNNCLG
;
A
#
# COMPACT_ATOMS: atom_id res chain seq x y z
N MET A 1 2.19 19.09 -27.06
CA MET A 1 1.96 17.76 -26.45
C MET A 1 3.33 17.32 -25.97
N GLU A 2 3.65 17.61 -24.72
CA GLU A 2 4.98 17.30 -24.17
C GLU A 2 5.10 15.78 -24.02
N THR A 3 6.11 15.24 -24.69
CA THR A 3 6.49 13.84 -24.67
C THR A 3 7.12 13.52 -23.32
N LEU A 4 6.47 12.65 -22.56
CA LEU A 4 6.93 12.07 -21.29
C LEU A 4 8.06 11.04 -21.54
N ASP A 5 9.15 11.49 -22.14
CA ASP A 5 10.42 10.75 -22.20
C ASP A 5 11.38 11.60 -21.34
N ASP A 6 11.58 11.35 -20.05
CA ASP A 6 12.33 10.22 -19.50
C ASP A 6 12.01 10.11 -17.99
N MET A 7 10.79 9.65 -17.63
CA MET A 7 10.44 9.45 -16.22
C MET A 7 11.22 8.24 -15.68
N SER A 8 11.86 8.40 -14.53
CA SER A 8 12.51 7.29 -13.82
C SER A 8 11.51 6.18 -13.51
N GLU A 9 11.99 4.97 -13.25
CA GLU A 9 11.12 3.83 -12.88
C GLU A 9 10.25 4.14 -11.66
N LEU A 10 10.79 4.92 -10.71
CA LEU A 10 10.06 5.36 -9.53
C LEU A 10 8.94 6.35 -9.87
N GLU A 11 9.21 7.34 -10.72
CA GLU A 11 8.19 8.30 -11.18
C GLU A 11 7.09 7.59 -11.97
N ASN A 12 7.46 6.64 -12.84
CA ASN A 12 6.51 5.78 -13.53
C ASN A 12 5.68 4.95 -12.55
N GLY A 13 6.29 4.43 -11.48
CA GLY A 13 5.59 3.72 -10.41
C GLY A 13 4.58 4.62 -9.71
N MET A 14 4.97 5.83 -9.32
CA MET A 14 4.06 6.81 -8.70
C MET A 14 2.90 7.18 -9.61
N VAL A 15 3.16 7.45 -10.89
CA VAL A 15 2.12 7.72 -11.90
C VAL A 15 1.20 6.52 -12.06
N THR A 16 1.74 5.29 -12.01
CA THR A 16 0.94 4.07 -12.08
C THR A 16 -0.01 3.94 -10.89
N ILE A 17 0.46 4.22 -9.66
CA ILE A 17 -0.38 4.23 -8.46
C ILE A 17 -1.51 5.26 -8.58
N ILE A 18 -1.20 6.48 -9.04
CA ILE A 18 -2.19 7.55 -9.25
C ILE A 18 -3.23 7.12 -10.30
N ARG A 19 -2.79 6.55 -11.43
CA ARG A 19 -3.70 6.09 -12.49
C ARG A 19 -4.58 4.93 -12.03
N ALA A 20 -4.05 4.01 -11.24
CA ALA A 20 -4.83 2.94 -10.63
C ALA A 20 -5.93 3.52 -9.73
N PHE A 21 -5.60 4.48 -8.85
CA PHE A 21 -6.61 5.13 -8.02
C PHE A 21 -7.73 5.80 -8.85
N HIS A 22 -7.37 6.59 -9.86
CA HIS A 22 -8.35 7.29 -10.71
C HIS A 22 -9.20 6.34 -11.56
N LYS A 23 -8.68 5.16 -11.92
CA LYS A 23 -9.42 4.13 -12.66
C LYS A 23 -10.65 3.64 -11.89
N TYR A 24 -10.56 3.54 -10.55
CA TYR A 24 -11.66 3.04 -9.71
C TYR A 24 -12.45 4.14 -9.01
N SER A 25 -11.84 5.31 -8.72
CA SER A 25 -12.52 6.44 -8.06
C SER A 25 -13.35 7.31 -9.00
N GLY A 26 -13.24 7.07 -10.30
CA GLY A 26 -14.01 7.75 -11.34
C GLY A 26 -13.89 9.27 -11.26
N HIS A 27 -15.01 9.97 -11.43
CA HIS A 27 -15.05 11.44 -11.47
C HIS A 27 -15.00 12.11 -10.09
N LYS A 28 -15.18 11.36 -9.00
CA LYS A 28 -15.26 11.93 -7.64
C LYS A 28 -13.92 11.94 -6.92
N CYS A 29 -12.89 11.33 -7.50
CA CYS A 29 -11.56 11.21 -6.90
C CYS A 29 -11.58 10.61 -5.48
N LYS A 30 -12.58 9.78 -5.20
CA LYS A 30 -12.74 9.02 -3.96
C LYS A 30 -13.27 7.63 -4.25
N LEU A 31 -12.88 6.65 -3.45
CA LEU A 31 -13.31 5.26 -3.57
C LEU A 31 -14.36 4.95 -2.51
N LYS A 32 -15.48 4.39 -2.94
CA LYS A 32 -16.43 3.72 -2.07
C LYS A 32 -15.95 2.32 -1.77
N LYS A 33 -16.51 1.73 -0.72
CA LYS A 33 -16.26 0.35 -0.32
C LYS A 33 -16.32 -0.68 -1.46
N ALA A 34 -17.27 -0.55 -2.37
CA ALA A 34 -17.39 -1.44 -3.54
C ALA A 34 -16.23 -1.23 -4.54
N GLU A 35 -15.84 0.02 -4.79
CA GLU A 35 -14.74 0.38 -5.70
C GLU A 35 -13.39 -0.05 -5.11
N LEU A 36 -13.21 0.11 -3.78
CA LEU A 36 -12.03 -0.40 -3.06
C LEU A 36 -11.93 -1.94 -3.18
N LYS A 37 -13.05 -2.66 -3.06
CA LYS A 37 -13.10 -4.10 -3.24
C LYS A 37 -12.66 -4.51 -4.65
N GLU A 38 -13.13 -3.82 -5.68
CA GLU A 38 -12.74 -4.10 -7.05
C GLU A 38 -11.26 -3.81 -7.30
N LEU A 39 -10.75 -2.68 -6.79
CA LEU A 39 -9.35 -2.30 -6.90
C LEU A 39 -8.44 -3.38 -6.30
N ILE A 40 -8.71 -3.81 -5.06
CA ILE A 40 -7.89 -4.82 -4.37
C ILE A 40 -7.92 -6.15 -5.15
N ASN A 41 -9.10 -6.58 -5.58
CA ASN A 41 -9.24 -7.86 -6.28
C ASN A 41 -8.66 -7.86 -7.71
N ASN A 42 -8.51 -6.70 -8.34
CA ASN A 42 -8.00 -6.59 -9.71
C ASN A 42 -6.52 -6.22 -9.78
N GLU A 43 -6.07 -5.28 -8.94
CA GLU A 43 -4.70 -4.75 -8.97
C GLU A 43 -3.79 -5.45 -7.93
N MET A 44 -4.34 -6.04 -6.87
CA MET A 44 -3.57 -6.63 -5.75
C MET A 44 -3.86 -8.12 -5.49
N ASN A 45 -4.42 -8.83 -6.47
CA ASN A 45 -4.82 -10.24 -6.35
C ASN A 45 -3.72 -11.23 -5.94
N HIS A 46 -2.44 -10.90 -6.15
CA HIS A 46 -1.30 -11.73 -5.74
C HIS A 46 -0.71 -11.32 -4.38
N PHE A 47 -0.97 -10.10 -3.93
CA PHE A 47 -0.46 -9.55 -2.67
C PHE A 47 -1.46 -9.68 -1.52
N ILE A 48 -2.74 -9.52 -1.84
CA ILE A 48 -3.86 -9.67 -0.92
C ILE A 48 -4.68 -10.86 -1.41
N GLN A 49 -4.82 -11.90 -0.59
CA GLN A 49 -5.78 -12.97 -0.89
C GLN A 49 -7.14 -12.32 -1.12
N LYS A 50 -7.80 -12.69 -2.23
CA LYS A 50 -9.09 -12.11 -2.63
C LYS A 50 -9.98 -11.92 -1.42
N ILE A 51 -10.42 -10.68 -1.19
CA ILE A 51 -11.30 -10.37 -0.07
C ILE A 51 -12.69 -10.89 -0.41
N HIS A 52 -12.92 -12.14 -0.02
CA HIS A 52 -14.20 -12.83 -0.17
C HIS A 52 -15.15 -12.46 0.97
N GLU A 53 -14.61 -12.21 2.15
CA GLU A 53 -15.37 -11.86 3.35
C GLU A 53 -15.61 -10.36 3.41
N ASN A 54 -16.88 -9.96 3.51
CA ASN A 54 -17.22 -8.56 3.68
C ASN A 54 -16.63 -8.03 5.00
N GLU A 55 -16.60 -8.81 6.08
CA GLU A 55 -16.05 -8.36 7.38
C GLU A 55 -14.59 -7.87 7.30
N THR A 56 -13.73 -8.58 6.58
CA THR A 56 -12.33 -8.13 6.35
C THR A 56 -12.27 -6.84 5.53
N LEU A 57 -13.13 -6.70 4.52
CA LEU A 57 -13.24 -5.46 3.75
C LEU A 57 -13.74 -4.30 4.61
N ASP A 58 -14.71 -4.58 5.50
CA ASP A 58 -15.33 -3.60 6.39
C ASP A 58 -14.32 -3.06 7.39
N GLN A 59 -13.53 -3.95 8.00
CA GLN A 59 -12.45 -3.56 8.90
C GLN A 59 -11.39 -2.75 8.16
N LEU A 60 -10.91 -3.24 7.01
CA LEU A 60 -9.92 -2.52 6.20
C LEU A 60 -10.43 -1.14 5.78
N PHE A 61 -11.69 -1.04 5.36
CA PHE A 61 -12.30 0.22 4.98
C PHE A 61 -12.34 1.19 6.17
N THR A 62 -12.73 0.69 7.35
CA THR A 62 -12.77 1.48 8.59
C THR A 62 -11.39 1.95 9.03
N ASP A 63 -10.36 1.11 8.84
CA ASP A 63 -8.97 1.45 9.19
C ASP A 63 -8.38 2.50 8.23
N LEU A 64 -8.86 2.55 6.98
CA LEU A 64 -8.42 3.51 5.96
C LEU A 64 -9.21 4.82 5.98
N ASP A 65 -10.51 4.80 6.27
CA ASP A 65 -11.40 5.97 6.37
C ASP A 65 -11.12 6.74 7.67
N GLN A 66 -9.98 7.44 7.70
CA GLN A 66 -9.52 8.17 8.89
C GLN A 66 -10.37 9.41 9.18
N ASN A 67 -10.95 9.99 8.13
CA ASN A 67 -11.78 11.18 8.24
C ASN A 67 -13.26 10.85 8.58
N GLY A 68 -13.69 9.60 8.40
CA GLY A 68 -15.02 9.10 8.74
C GLY A 68 -16.13 9.51 7.77
N ASP A 69 -15.80 9.84 6.51
CA ASP A 69 -16.75 10.30 5.50
C ASP A 69 -17.36 9.17 4.65
N LEU A 70 -17.00 7.92 4.96
CA LEU A 70 -17.42 6.71 4.24
C LEU A 70 -16.97 6.66 2.79
N GLU A 71 -15.93 7.40 2.45
CA GLU A 71 -15.22 7.39 1.17
C GLU A 71 -13.70 7.34 1.46
N ILE A 72 -12.91 6.82 0.52
CA ILE A 72 -11.45 6.77 0.64
C ILE A 72 -10.85 7.75 -0.35
N ASP A 73 -10.18 8.77 0.15
CA ASP A 73 -9.45 9.72 -0.69
C ASP A 73 -8.05 9.19 -1.08
N PHE A 74 -7.30 9.99 -1.86
CA PHE A 74 -5.99 9.56 -2.33
C PHE A 74 -4.96 9.38 -1.18
N PRO A 75 -4.82 10.31 -0.20
CA PRO A 75 -4.02 10.09 1.00
C PRO A 75 -4.36 8.79 1.76
N GLU A 76 -5.64 8.52 1.98
CA GLU A 76 -6.10 7.31 2.66
C GLU A 76 -5.76 6.05 1.84
N PHE A 77 -5.95 6.11 0.52
CA PHE A 77 -5.53 5.04 -0.39
C PHE A 77 -4.02 4.78 -0.38
N ILE A 78 -3.18 5.83 -0.34
CA ILE A 78 -1.72 5.66 -0.27
C ILE A 78 -1.29 4.98 1.03
N THR A 79 -2.05 5.16 2.11
CA THR A 79 -1.80 4.43 3.36
C THR A 79 -1.94 2.91 3.15
N LEU A 80 -2.95 2.45 2.38
CA LEU A 80 -3.05 1.04 1.98
C LEU A 80 -1.82 0.58 1.18
N ILE A 81 -1.40 1.36 0.18
CA ILE A 81 -0.23 1.03 -0.64
C ILE A 81 1.04 0.90 0.21
N ALA A 82 1.24 1.84 1.13
CA ALA A 82 2.36 1.82 2.06
C ALA A 82 2.33 0.60 2.97
N MET A 83 1.16 0.25 3.52
CA MET A 83 0.99 -0.94 4.38
C MET A 83 1.29 -2.24 3.62
N VAL A 84 0.68 -2.42 2.44
CA VAL A 84 0.91 -3.62 1.60
C VAL A 84 2.37 -3.70 1.17
N THR A 85 2.95 -2.59 0.73
CA THR A 85 4.36 -2.54 0.31
C THR A 85 5.30 -2.85 1.47
N SER A 86 5.02 -2.35 2.68
CA SER A 86 5.82 -2.63 3.88
C SER A 86 5.70 -4.10 4.31
N ALA A 87 4.48 -4.65 4.32
CA ALA A 87 4.25 -6.07 4.59
C ALA A 87 4.94 -6.97 3.55
N CYS A 88 4.93 -6.56 2.27
CA CYS A 88 5.68 -7.27 1.23
C CYS A 88 7.19 -7.11 1.41
N HIS A 89 7.68 -5.94 1.84
CA HIS A 89 9.10 -5.75 2.12
C HIS A 89 9.59 -6.73 3.20
N GLU A 90 8.80 -6.98 4.25
CA GLU A 90 9.12 -8.00 5.26
C GLU A 90 9.14 -9.43 4.68
N LEU A 91 8.29 -9.73 3.69
CA LEU A 91 8.24 -11.03 3.01
C LEU A 91 9.38 -11.22 1.98
N PHE A 92 9.82 -10.14 1.32
CA PHE A 92 10.84 -10.17 0.27
C PHE A 92 12.25 -9.84 0.79
N VAL A 93 12.38 -9.24 1.97
CA VAL A 93 13.67 -8.88 2.59
C VAL A 93 13.80 -9.56 3.96
N PRO A 94 14.04 -10.88 4.02
CA PRO A 94 14.34 -11.56 5.27
C PRO A 94 15.68 -11.15 5.91
N PHE A 95 16.42 -10.17 5.38
CA PHE A 95 17.82 -9.93 5.77
C PHE A 95 18.27 -8.49 6.07
N CYS A 96 17.42 -7.46 6.02
CA CYS A 96 17.89 -6.12 6.44
C CYS A 96 17.93 -5.90 7.97
N TYR A 97 17.52 -6.88 8.78
CA TYR A 97 17.62 -6.82 10.24
C TYR A 97 18.90 -7.43 10.83
N ILE A 98 19.87 -7.91 10.02
CA ILE A 98 21.07 -8.59 10.55
C ILE A 98 22.32 -7.68 10.63
N ASP A 99 22.31 -6.46 10.10
CA ASP A 99 23.48 -5.55 10.19
C ASP A 99 23.32 -4.36 11.14
N ILE A 100 22.48 -4.47 12.18
CA ILE A 100 22.79 -3.77 13.43
C ILE A 100 23.81 -4.63 14.17
N ALA A 101 25.09 -4.40 13.86
CA ALA A 101 26.24 -5.13 14.38
C ALA A 101 26.15 -5.45 15.89
N PRO A 102 26.56 -6.66 16.34
CA PRO A 102 26.73 -6.99 17.76
C PRO A 102 27.94 -6.23 18.32
N GLY A 103 27.68 -5.00 18.75
CA GLY A 103 28.63 -4.12 19.41
C GLY A 103 28.78 -4.41 20.90
N HIS A 104 29.82 -5.18 21.24
CA HIS A 104 30.62 -5.12 22.46
C HIS A 104 30.17 -5.91 23.72
N ARG A 105 30.73 -7.12 23.78
CA ARG A 105 31.47 -7.72 24.91
C ARG A 105 30.93 -7.40 26.32
N ASN A 106 30.16 -8.34 26.84
CA ASN A 106 30.15 -8.64 28.27
C ASN A 106 31.59 -8.83 28.74
N ASN A 107 32.06 -7.91 29.58
CA ASN A 107 33.34 -8.05 30.25
C ASN A 107 33.12 -9.05 31.40
N CYS A 108 33.56 -10.29 31.18
CA CYS A 108 33.82 -11.22 32.27
C CYS A 108 35.03 -10.71 33.09
N LEU A 109 34.92 -10.90 34.41
CA LEU A 109 35.98 -10.94 35.44
C LEU A 109 36.48 -9.60 36.01
N GLY A 110 36.22 -9.46 37.32
CA GLY A 110 36.67 -8.42 38.24
C GLY A 110 35.89 -8.54 39.54
#